data_AF-A0A1G4NXF1-F1
#
_entry.id   AF-A0A1G4NXF1-F1
#
_cell.length_a   1.000
_cell.length_b   1.000
_cell.length_c   1.000
_cell.angle_alpha   90.00
_cell.angle_beta   90.00
_cell.angle_gamma   90.00
#
_symmetry.space_group_name_H-M   'P 1'
#
loop_
_entity.id
_entity.type
_entity.pdbx_description
1 polymer ?
#
loop_
_entity_poly.entity_id
_entity_poly.type
_entity_poly.pdbx_seq_one_letter_code
_entity_poly.pdbx_strand_id
1 'polypeptide(L)'
;MKYWNLRQLNQSTIEKISPMPRSITKTFDRFKQELNPQAEMEALEEFRVSRYQTIASMKYLIMIIIVPLVVNQFSKNFIIGPTVDYVWNINQPGIFLNASQEERALIELQRFEEKLHFEILIGKFPDLSNELLKTKVKEQALLITQQYVQESINAIKNILADILSAGVLSILIISGRRELYILKSFINELIYGLSDTAKAFLIILFTDIFVGFHSPHGWEVILEVGLRHFGLPENRDFIFLFISTFPVVLDTIFKYWIFRYLNKVSPSAVATYHSMNE
;
A
#
# COMPACT_ATOMS: atom_id res chain seq x y z
N MET A 1 -20.29 6.39 37.68
CA MET A 1 -21.69 6.85 37.70
C MET A 1 -21.72 8.37 37.65
N LYS A 2 -22.16 8.95 36.52
CA LYS A 2 -22.78 10.29 36.46
C LYS A 2 -23.62 10.32 35.18
N TYR A 3 -24.93 10.41 35.36
CA TYR A 3 -25.94 10.25 34.32
C TYR A 3 -25.85 11.40 33.30
N TRP A 4 -25.66 11.06 32.02
CA TRP A 4 -25.82 11.99 30.90
C TRP A 4 -27.30 12.10 30.56
N ASN A 5 -27.82 13.33 30.65
CA ASN A 5 -29.22 13.66 30.42
C ASN A 5 -29.51 13.66 28.91
N LEU A 6 -30.19 12.62 28.41
CA LEU A 6 -30.59 12.44 27.00
C LEU A 6 -31.84 13.26 26.63
N ARG A 7 -31.85 14.58 26.87
CA ARG A 7 -33.02 15.44 26.63
C ARG A 7 -32.77 16.68 25.77
N GLN A 8 -31.85 16.59 24.79
CA GLN A 8 -31.65 17.66 23.79
C GLN A 8 -31.68 17.21 22.32
N LEU A 9 -32.16 16.00 22.05
CA LEU A 9 -32.46 15.52 20.69
C LEU A 9 -33.91 15.90 20.29
N ASN A 10 -34.19 17.20 20.17
CA ASN A 10 -35.24 17.77 19.29
C ASN A 10 -35.40 19.29 19.51
N GLN A 11 -34.45 20.09 19.03
CA GLN A 11 -34.69 21.51 18.73
C GLN A 11 -33.91 21.91 17.47
N SER A 12 -34.13 21.20 16.38
CA SER A 12 -33.78 21.63 15.03
C SER A 12 -35.04 22.09 14.30
N THR A 13 -35.37 23.38 14.42
CA THR A 13 -36.13 24.22 13.44
C THR A 13 -36.68 25.47 14.15
N ILE A 14 -35.79 26.37 14.59
CA ILE A 14 -36.12 27.79 14.64
C ILE A 14 -34.89 28.53 14.11
N GLU A 15 -34.86 28.73 12.79
CA GLU A 15 -34.05 29.78 12.18
C GLU A 15 -34.58 31.13 12.70
N LYS A 16 -34.07 31.56 13.85
CA LYS A 16 -34.14 32.97 14.23
C LYS A 16 -33.27 33.73 13.23
N ILE A 17 -33.93 34.43 12.33
CA ILE A 17 -33.36 35.52 11.55
C ILE A 17 -32.87 36.57 12.56
N SER A 18 -31.64 36.42 13.03
CA SER A 18 -30.94 37.45 13.79
C SER A 18 -30.51 38.54 12.82
N PRO A 19 -30.80 39.83 13.06
CA PRO A 19 -30.48 40.94 12.16
C PRO A 19 -28.99 41.30 12.13
N MET A 20 -28.12 40.47 12.71
CA MET A 20 -26.69 40.73 12.78
C MET A 20 -25.92 39.84 11.80
N PRO A 21 -25.06 40.42 10.94
CA PRO A 21 -24.17 39.66 10.08
C PRO A 21 -23.28 38.72 10.92
N ARG A 22 -23.11 37.47 10.47
CA ARG A 22 -22.22 36.46 11.12
C ARG A 22 -20.78 36.96 11.35
N SER A 23 -20.36 37.99 10.61
CA SER A 23 -19.05 38.64 10.79
C SER A 23 -18.99 39.46 12.07
N ILE A 24 -20.04 40.20 12.44
CA ILE A 24 -20.07 41.04 13.65
C ILE A 24 -20.11 40.18 14.91
N THR A 25 -20.86 39.08 14.88
CA THR A 25 -20.88 38.13 16.00
C THR A 25 -19.52 37.47 16.21
N LYS A 26 -18.84 37.04 15.13
CA LYS A 26 -17.47 36.51 15.21
C LYS A 26 -16.47 37.52 15.77
N THR A 27 -16.58 38.79 15.40
CA THR A 27 -15.70 39.84 15.93
C THR A 27 -15.99 40.13 17.41
N PHE A 28 -17.25 40.11 17.81
CA PHE A 28 -17.65 40.29 19.21
C PHE A 28 -17.24 39.10 20.09
N ASP A 29 -17.34 37.87 19.57
CA ASP A 29 -16.88 36.66 20.26
C ASP A 29 -15.36 36.71 20.46
N ARG A 30 -14.58 37.12 19.45
CA ARG A 30 -13.12 37.34 19.58
C ARG A 30 -12.78 38.42 20.60
N PHE A 31 -13.48 39.55 20.58
CA PHE A 31 -13.27 40.64 21.52
C PHE A 31 -13.59 40.21 22.97
N LYS A 32 -14.66 39.44 23.16
CA LYS A 32 -15.01 38.86 24.47
C LYS A 32 -13.98 37.83 24.95
N GLN A 33 -13.36 37.10 24.02
CA GLN A 33 -12.31 36.13 24.30
C GLN A 33 -10.99 36.83 24.67
N GLU A 34 -10.64 37.93 24.00
CA GLU A 34 -9.48 38.78 24.33
C GLU A 34 -9.62 39.49 25.69
N LEU A 35 -10.85 39.77 26.12
CA LEU A 35 -11.16 40.35 27.43
C LEU A 35 -11.24 39.32 28.58
N ASN A 36 -11.11 38.02 28.30
CA ASN A 36 -11.12 36.99 29.33
C ASN A 36 -9.73 36.91 30.01
N PRO A 37 -9.62 37.16 31.32
CA PRO A 37 -8.34 37.11 32.04
C PRO A 37 -7.70 35.70 32.07
N GLN A 38 -8.42 34.66 31.64
CA GLN A 38 -7.91 33.28 31.52
C GLN A 38 -7.56 32.87 30.08
N ALA A 39 -7.75 33.74 29.09
CA ALA A 39 -7.55 33.40 27.67
C ALA A 39 -6.12 32.94 27.33
N GLU A 40 -5.10 33.54 27.97
CA GLU A 40 -3.71 33.12 27.79
C GLU A 40 -3.47 31.70 28.33
N MET A 41 -4.07 31.35 29.47
CA MET A 41 -3.96 30.01 30.04
C MET A 41 -4.68 28.97 29.18
N GLU A 42 -5.88 29.29 28.69
CA GLU A 42 -6.65 28.44 27.76
C GLU A 42 -5.87 28.17 26.47
N ALA A 43 -5.27 29.21 25.87
CA ALA A 43 -4.45 29.09 24.66
C ALA A 43 -3.20 28.22 24.89
N LEU A 44 -2.56 28.34 26.06
CA LEU A 44 -1.41 27.50 26.42
C LEU A 44 -1.80 26.03 26.61
N GLU A 45 -2.99 25.75 27.17
CA GLU A 45 -3.51 24.39 27.30
C GLU A 45 -3.87 23.78 25.95
N GLU A 46 -4.56 24.53 25.08
CA GLU A 46 -4.90 24.10 23.72
C GLU A 46 -3.63 23.76 22.92
N PHE A 47 -2.60 24.61 23.00
CA PHE A 47 -1.30 24.34 22.38
C PHE A 47 -0.64 23.06 22.91
N ARG A 48 -0.69 22.82 24.23
CA ARG A 48 -0.16 21.58 24.83
C ARG A 48 -0.90 20.35 24.34
N VAL A 49 -2.23 20.41 24.26
CA VAL A 49 -3.07 19.31 23.76
C VAL A 49 -2.78 19.02 22.29
N SER A 50 -2.74 20.04 21.43
CA SER A 50 -2.44 19.88 20.01
C SER A 50 -1.03 19.29 19.78
N ARG A 51 -0.02 19.75 20.53
CA ARG A 51 1.33 19.16 20.50
C ARG A 51 1.34 17.70 20.92
N TYR A 52 0.65 17.36 22.00
CA TYR A 52 0.54 15.98 22.46
C TYR A 52 -0.12 15.09 21.40
N GLN A 53 -1.25 15.54 20.82
CA GLN A 53 -1.96 14.81 19.77
C GLN A 53 -1.07 14.59 18.54
N THR A 54 -0.32 15.61 18.11
CA THR A 54 0.60 15.51 16.98
C THR A 54 1.70 14.47 17.25
N ILE A 55 2.38 14.56 18.40
CA ILE A 55 3.46 13.64 18.75
C ILE A 55 2.94 12.20 18.91
N ALA A 56 1.81 12.02 19.60
CA ALA A 56 1.20 10.72 19.80
C ALA A 56 0.77 10.09 18.47
N SER A 57 0.15 10.87 17.58
CA SER A 57 -0.28 10.44 16.25
C SER A 57 0.91 10.04 15.38
N MET A 58 1.95 10.87 15.33
CA MET A 58 3.14 10.60 14.52
C MET A 58 3.87 9.35 15.02
N LYS A 59 4.05 9.22 16.34
CA LYS A 59 4.66 8.03 16.94
C LYS A 59 3.86 6.78 16.61
N TYR A 60 2.54 6.83 16.74
CA TYR A 60 1.68 5.69 16.48
C TYR A 60 1.65 5.31 14.99
N LEU A 61 1.62 6.30 14.09
CA LEU A 61 1.73 6.09 12.64
C LEU A 61 3.04 5.40 12.27
N ILE A 62 4.17 5.90 12.78
CA ILE A 62 5.48 5.29 12.56
C ILE A 62 5.48 3.85 13.10
N MET A 63 4.93 3.63 14.29
CA MET A 63 4.90 2.30 14.92
C MET A 63 4.08 1.30 14.11
N ILE A 64 2.90 1.69 13.60
CA ILE A 64 2.05 0.83 12.76
C ILE A 64 2.77 0.40 11.47
N ILE A 65 3.61 1.25 10.90
CA ILE A 65 4.32 0.94 9.65
C ILE A 65 5.59 0.15 9.94
N ILE A 66 6.44 0.64 10.86
CA ILE A 66 7.78 0.11 11.08
C ILE A 66 7.75 -1.21 11.83
N VAL A 67 6.90 -1.37 12.85
CA VAL A 67 6.93 -2.58 13.69
C VAL A 67 6.58 -3.85 12.90
N PRO A 68 5.50 -3.91 12.10
CA PRO A 68 5.21 -5.09 11.28
C PRO A 68 6.31 -5.38 10.26
N LEU A 69 6.89 -4.36 9.61
CA LEU A 69 7.99 -4.52 8.65
C LEU A 69 9.25 -5.09 9.31
N VAL A 70 9.64 -4.55 10.46
CA VAL A 70 10.77 -5.06 11.23
C VAL A 70 10.50 -6.49 11.65
N VAL A 71 9.32 -6.78 12.20
CA VAL A 71 8.97 -8.14 12.63
C VAL A 71 8.98 -9.11 11.44
N ASN A 72 8.47 -8.72 10.27
CA ASN A 72 8.53 -9.53 9.05
C ASN A 72 9.99 -9.89 8.71
N GLN A 73 10.86 -8.89 8.59
CA GLN A 73 12.25 -9.11 8.20
C GLN A 73 13.04 -9.93 9.23
N PHE A 74 12.85 -9.65 10.53
CA PHE A 74 13.51 -10.39 11.60
C PHE A 74 12.99 -11.82 11.68
N SER A 75 11.68 -12.04 11.67
CA SER A 75 11.10 -13.39 11.73
C SER A 75 11.50 -14.21 10.52
N LYS A 76 11.47 -13.62 9.32
CA LYS A 76 11.90 -14.27 8.07
C LYS A 76 13.34 -14.76 8.14
N ASN A 77 14.26 -13.93 8.64
CA ASN A 77 15.69 -14.25 8.60
C ASN A 77 16.16 -15.12 9.76
N PHE A 78 15.63 -14.92 10.97
CA PHE A 78 16.15 -15.56 12.18
C PHE A 78 15.33 -16.75 12.68
N ILE A 79 14.04 -16.82 12.35
CA ILE A 79 13.13 -17.85 12.89
C ILE A 79 12.61 -18.74 11.76
N ILE A 80 11.87 -18.14 10.83
CA ILE A 80 11.19 -18.83 9.73
C ILE A 80 12.22 -19.37 8.75
N GLY A 81 13.22 -18.57 8.38
CA GLY A 81 14.26 -18.94 7.42
C GLY A 81 14.94 -20.28 7.75
N PRO A 82 15.62 -20.37 8.90
CA PRO A 82 16.29 -21.60 9.33
C PRO A 82 15.31 -22.79 9.47
N THR A 83 14.09 -22.54 9.94
CA THR A 83 13.08 -23.59 10.13
C THR A 83 12.61 -24.15 8.78
N VAL A 84 12.28 -23.28 7.82
CA VAL A 84 11.85 -23.69 6.49
C VAL A 84 12.98 -24.39 5.76
N ASP A 85 14.22 -23.90 5.84
CA ASP A 85 15.38 -24.54 5.21
C ASP A 85 15.63 -25.95 5.77
N TYR A 86 15.53 -26.11 7.08
CA TYR A 86 15.67 -27.41 7.73
C TYR A 86 14.59 -28.39 7.28
N VAL A 87 13.32 -27.97 7.28
CA VAL A 87 12.18 -28.80 6.86
C VAL A 87 12.27 -29.15 5.37
N TRP A 88 12.68 -28.20 4.53
CA TRP A 88 12.83 -28.43 3.09
C TRP A 88 13.92 -29.45 2.78
N ASN A 89 15.06 -29.37 3.47
CA ASN A 89 16.17 -30.30 3.29
C ASN A 89 15.83 -31.75 3.70
N ILE A 90 14.94 -31.93 4.69
CA ILE A 90 14.48 -33.26 5.10
C ILE A 90 13.46 -33.83 4.12
N ASN A 91 12.44 -33.04 3.76
CA ASN A 91 11.29 -33.55 3.02
C ASN A 91 11.54 -33.64 1.51
N GLN A 92 12.47 -32.85 0.97
CA GLN A 92 12.79 -32.77 -0.47
C GLN A 92 11.54 -32.82 -1.37
N PRO A 93 10.57 -31.90 -1.18
CA PRO A 93 9.23 -32.01 -1.76
C PRO A 93 9.18 -31.89 -3.30
N GLY A 94 10.30 -31.54 -3.94
CA GLY A 94 10.40 -31.34 -5.38
C GLY A 94 11.23 -30.10 -5.73
N ILE A 95 11.38 -29.85 -7.03
CA ILE A 95 12.13 -28.71 -7.56
C ILE A 95 11.25 -27.45 -7.64
N PHE A 96 10.01 -27.62 -8.10
CA PHE A 96 9.09 -26.53 -8.41
C PHE A 96 7.88 -26.55 -7.47
N LEU A 97 7.47 -25.38 -6.98
CA LEU A 97 6.26 -25.22 -6.17
C LEU A 97 4.99 -25.22 -7.03
N ASN A 98 5.08 -24.73 -8.28
CA ASN A 98 3.95 -24.63 -9.19
C ASN A 98 4.36 -24.82 -10.67
N ALA A 99 3.38 -25.09 -11.53
CA ALA A 99 3.61 -25.36 -12.95
C ALA A 99 4.21 -24.17 -13.73
N SER A 100 3.95 -22.93 -13.28
CA SER A 100 4.51 -21.74 -13.92
C SER A 100 6.04 -21.66 -13.71
N GLN A 101 6.53 -22.04 -12.53
CA GLN A 101 7.97 -22.14 -12.28
C GLN A 101 8.64 -23.22 -13.13
N GLU A 102 7.99 -24.38 -13.24
CA GLU A 102 8.47 -25.49 -14.08
C GLU A 102 8.57 -25.06 -15.55
N GLU A 103 7.52 -24.45 -16.10
CA GLU A 103 7.52 -23.93 -17.47
C GLU A 103 8.64 -22.93 -17.72
N ARG A 104 8.85 -21.97 -16.80
CA ARG A 104 9.94 -20.99 -16.92
C ARG A 104 11.31 -21.65 -16.88
N ALA A 105 11.52 -22.61 -15.98
CA ALA A 105 12.78 -23.33 -15.87
C ALA A 105 13.11 -24.13 -17.14
N LEU A 106 12.10 -24.78 -17.73
CA LEU A 106 12.25 -25.52 -18.99
C LEU A 106 12.55 -24.58 -20.16
N ILE A 107 11.85 -23.45 -20.27
CA ILE A 107 12.13 -22.44 -21.29
C ILE A 107 13.54 -21.87 -21.15
N GLU A 108 14.00 -21.64 -19.91
CA GLU A 108 15.34 -21.12 -19.64
C GLU A 108 16.44 -22.11 -20.06
N LEU A 109 16.25 -23.40 -19.75
CA LEU A 109 17.15 -24.46 -20.18
C LEU A 109 17.15 -24.62 -21.71
N GLN A 110 15.98 -24.62 -22.34
CA GLN A 110 15.84 -24.71 -23.80
C GLN A 110 16.56 -23.55 -24.49
N ARG A 111 16.38 -22.30 -24.02
CA ARG A 111 17.08 -21.14 -24.58
C ARG A 111 18.60 -21.26 -24.46
N PHE A 112 19.09 -21.83 -23.36
CA PHE A 112 20.51 -22.10 -23.19
C PHE A 112 21.02 -23.14 -24.19
N GLU A 113 20.29 -24.25 -24.36
CA GLU A 113 20.63 -25.29 -25.34
C GLU A 113 20.64 -24.75 -26.77
N GLU A 114 19.61 -24.00 -27.15
CA GLU A 114 19.50 -23.36 -28.47
C GLU A 114 20.66 -22.40 -28.72
N LYS A 115 21.02 -21.57 -27.72
CA LYS A 115 22.17 -20.67 -27.79
C LYS A 115 23.48 -21.44 -27.96
N LEU A 116 23.68 -22.48 -27.15
CA LEU A 116 24.90 -23.30 -27.21
C LEU A 116 25.03 -23.99 -28.56
N HIS A 117 23.94 -24.55 -29.08
CA HIS A 117 23.90 -25.16 -30.40
C HIS A 117 24.22 -24.16 -31.51
N PHE A 118 23.63 -22.96 -31.45
CA PHE A 118 23.95 -21.88 -32.38
C PHE A 118 25.43 -21.50 -32.37
N GLU A 119 26.04 -21.36 -31.20
CA GLU A 119 27.47 -21.01 -31.05
C GLU A 119 28.41 -22.08 -31.63
N ILE A 120 28.02 -23.36 -31.54
CA ILE A 120 28.73 -24.47 -32.18
C ILE A 120 28.62 -24.36 -33.70
N LEU A 121 27.43 -24.15 -34.24
CA LEU A 121 27.20 -24.05 -35.70
C LEU A 121 27.99 -22.93 -36.37
N ILE A 122 28.21 -21.80 -35.67
CA ILE A 122 29.02 -20.68 -36.19
C ILE A 122 30.53 -20.83 -35.92
N GLY A 123 30.97 -21.98 -35.39
CA GLY A 123 32.39 -22.29 -35.20
C GLY A 123 33.06 -21.57 -34.03
N LYS A 124 32.31 -21.05 -33.04
CA LYS A 124 32.92 -20.50 -31.82
C LYS A 124 33.55 -21.59 -30.94
N PHE A 125 33.12 -22.83 -31.08
CA PHE A 125 33.65 -23.98 -30.33
C PHE A 125 34.00 -25.13 -31.29
N PRO A 126 35.11 -25.02 -32.04
CA PRO A 126 35.48 -25.99 -33.08
C PRO A 126 35.77 -27.40 -32.55
N ASP A 127 36.16 -27.53 -31.27
CA ASP A 127 36.56 -28.80 -30.64
C ASP A 127 35.64 -29.25 -29.50
N LEU A 128 34.39 -28.78 -29.45
CA LEU A 128 33.47 -29.17 -28.37
C LEU A 128 33.03 -30.63 -28.57
N SER A 129 33.54 -31.54 -27.73
CA SER A 129 33.07 -32.93 -27.75
C SER A 129 31.61 -33.04 -27.33
N ASN A 130 30.90 -34.04 -27.85
CA ASN A 130 29.52 -34.34 -27.45
C ASN A 130 29.38 -34.57 -25.94
N GLU A 131 30.43 -35.06 -25.27
CA GLU A 131 30.44 -35.22 -23.82
C GLU A 131 30.52 -33.88 -23.10
N LEU A 132 31.39 -32.97 -23.55
CA LEU A 132 31.51 -31.64 -22.95
C LEU A 132 30.22 -30.82 -23.10
N LEU A 133 29.51 -31.01 -24.21
CA LEU A 133 28.20 -30.41 -24.48
C LEU A 133 27.16 -30.87 -23.47
N LYS A 134 27.04 -32.20 -23.27
CA LYS A 134 26.15 -32.78 -22.24
C LYS A 134 26.50 -32.29 -20.84
N THR A 135 27.78 -32.15 -20.53
CA THR A 135 28.23 -31.63 -19.23
C THR A 135 27.79 -30.19 -19.02
N LYS A 136 27.98 -29.30 -20.00
CA LYS A 136 27.53 -27.90 -19.92
C LYS A 136 26.02 -27.77 -19.72
N VAL A 137 25.23 -28.55 -20.46
CA VAL A 137 23.76 -28.56 -20.31
C VAL A 137 23.36 -29.07 -18.92
N LYS A 138 24.00 -30.14 -18.44
CA LYS A 138 23.76 -30.67 -17.09
C LYS A 138 24.10 -29.65 -16.01
N GLU A 139 25.24 -28.97 -16.12
CA GLU A 139 25.63 -27.90 -15.19
C GLU A 139 24.60 -26.77 -15.18
N GLN A 140 24.15 -26.33 -16.36
CA GLN A 140 23.11 -25.30 -16.46
C GLN A 140 21.79 -25.77 -15.84
N ALA A 141 21.37 -27.01 -16.09
CA ALA A 141 20.15 -27.57 -15.51
C ALA A 141 20.21 -27.61 -13.97
N LEU A 142 21.38 -27.91 -13.39
CA LEU A 142 21.59 -27.85 -11.94
C LEU A 142 21.51 -26.43 -11.39
N LEU A 143 22.09 -25.44 -12.09
CA LEU A 143 22.00 -24.03 -11.69
C LEU A 143 20.55 -23.53 -11.70
N ILE A 144 19.81 -23.82 -12.78
CA ILE A 144 18.39 -23.50 -12.91
C ILE A 144 17.61 -24.17 -11.77
N THR A 145 17.82 -25.47 -11.55
CA THR A 145 17.19 -26.21 -10.45
C THR A 145 17.42 -25.54 -9.10
N GLN A 146 18.67 -25.16 -8.79
CA GLN A 146 19.00 -24.48 -7.54
C GLN A 146 18.28 -23.13 -7.40
N GLN A 147 18.22 -22.36 -8.48
CA GLN A 147 17.53 -21.06 -8.50
C GLN A 147 16.04 -21.21 -8.18
N TYR A 148 15.33 -22.13 -8.85
CA TYR A 148 13.88 -22.32 -8.64
C TYR A 148 13.53 -23.00 -7.31
N VAL A 149 14.42 -23.86 -6.80
CA VAL A 149 14.29 -24.38 -5.42
C VAL A 149 14.38 -23.23 -4.42
N GLN A 150 15.35 -22.32 -4.57
CA GLN A 150 15.47 -21.15 -3.68
C GLN A 150 14.29 -20.20 -3.82
N GLU A 151 13.75 -20.01 -5.02
CA GLU A 151 12.52 -19.23 -5.23
C GLU A 151 11.34 -19.84 -4.46
N SER A 152 11.16 -21.16 -4.54
CA SER A 152 10.09 -21.90 -3.85
C SER A 152 10.22 -21.79 -2.33
N ILE A 153 11.43 -22.01 -1.80
CA ILE A 153 11.74 -21.85 -0.38
C ILE A 153 11.44 -20.41 0.08
N ASN A 154 11.87 -19.41 -0.70
CA ASN A 154 11.66 -18.01 -0.36
C ASN A 154 10.18 -17.62 -0.36
N ALA A 155 9.38 -18.14 -1.29
CA ALA A 155 7.94 -17.92 -1.31
C ALA A 155 7.26 -18.43 -0.03
N ILE A 156 7.63 -19.62 0.45
CA ILE A 156 7.10 -20.15 1.72
C ILE A 156 7.53 -19.28 2.90
N LYS A 157 8.82 -18.89 2.95
CA LYS A 157 9.33 -17.98 3.99
C LYS A 157 8.57 -16.65 3.99
N ASN A 158 8.29 -16.09 2.82
CA ASN A 158 7.51 -14.85 2.66
C ASN A 158 6.11 -15.00 3.23
N ILE A 159 5.35 -16.02 2.80
CA ILE A 159 3.97 -16.25 3.28
C ILE A 159 3.93 -16.31 4.81
N LEU A 160 4.81 -17.11 5.42
CA LEU A 160 4.84 -17.27 6.87
C LEU A 160 5.20 -15.95 7.58
N ALA A 161 6.17 -15.20 7.06
CA ALA A 161 6.59 -13.92 7.63
C ALA A 161 5.50 -12.85 7.47
N ASP A 162 4.77 -12.86 6.37
CA ASP A 162 3.66 -11.94 6.10
C ASP A 162 2.46 -12.21 6.99
N ILE A 163 2.12 -13.48 7.21
CA ILE A 163 1.06 -13.87 8.16
C ILE A 163 1.41 -13.37 9.57
N LEU A 164 2.66 -13.55 9.99
CA LEU A 164 3.13 -13.09 11.29
C LEU A 164 3.10 -11.56 11.39
N SER A 165 3.57 -10.86 10.36
CA SER A 165 3.52 -9.40 10.24
C SER A 165 2.08 -8.87 10.29
N ALA A 166 1.16 -9.48 9.56
CA ALA A 166 -0.26 -9.15 9.56
C ALA A 166 -0.89 -9.39 10.94
N GLY A 167 -0.48 -10.45 11.64
CA GLY A 167 -0.87 -10.70 13.03
C GLY A 167 -0.41 -9.58 13.96
N VAL A 168 0.85 -9.15 13.86
CA VAL A 168 1.39 -8.03 14.66
C VAL A 168 0.68 -6.73 14.34
N LEU A 169 0.46 -6.40 13.06
CA LEU A 169 -0.30 -5.23 12.65
C LEU A 169 -1.71 -5.24 13.26
N SER A 170 -2.39 -6.39 13.19
CA SER A 170 -3.72 -6.57 13.77
C SER A 170 -3.71 -6.35 15.28
N ILE A 171 -2.71 -6.87 16.00
CA ILE A 171 -2.56 -6.66 17.44
C ILE A 171 -2.30 -5.18 17.76
N LEU A 172 -1.46 -4.48 16.99
CA LEU A 172 -1.19 -3.05 17.18
C LEU A 172 -2.45 -2.19 16.98
N ILE A 173 -3.27 -2.54 16.00
CA ILE A 173 -4.56 -1.87 15.73
C ILE A 173 -5.55 -2.15 16.85
N ILE A 174 -5.70 -3.42 17.26
CA ILE A 174 -6.69 -3.82 18.28
C ILE A 174 -6.32 -3.28 19.67
N SER A 175 -5.03 -3.28 20.03
CA SER A 175 -4.57 -2.76 21.32
C SER A 175 -4.48 -1.24 21.36
N GLY A 176 -4.11 -0.60 20.24
CA GLY A 176 -3.93 0.85 20.13
C GLY A 176 -5.20 1.64 19.79
N ARG A 177 -6.39 1.22 20.22
CA ARG A 177 -7.66 1.90 19.85
C ARG A 177 -7.70 3.37 20.24
N ARG A 178 -7.08 3.73 21.37
CA ARG A 178 -7.02 5.12 21.84
C ARG A 178 -6.13 5.94 20.92
N GLU A 179 -4.94 5.44 20.60
CA GLU A 179 -3.98 6.07 19.72
C GLU A 179 -4.53 6.18 18.29
N LEU A 180 -5.29 5.18 17.81
CA LEU A 180 -6.04 5.27 16.55
C LEU A 180 -7.08 6.39 16.55
N TYR A 181 -7.80 6.57 17.66
CA TYR A 181 -8.75 7.67 17.79
C TYR A 181 -8.04 9.04 17.76
N ILE A 182 -6.91 9.15 18.46
CA ILE A 182 -6.07 10.37 18.45
C ILE A 182 -5.54 10.63 17.03
N LEU A 183 -5.01 9.61 16.35
CA LEU A 183 -4.55 9.69 14.97
C LEU A 183 -5.67 10.12 14.02
N LYS A 184 -6.87 9.54 14.17
CA LYS A 184 -8.04 9.93 13.38
C LYS A 184 -8.43 11.39 13.62
N SER A 185 -8.41 11.84 14.87
CA SER A 185 -8.68 13.24 15.22
C SER A 185 -7.65 14.17 14.59
N PHE A 186 -6.37 13.82 14.68
CA PHE A 186 -5.28 14.59 14.08
C PHE A 186 -5.39 14.66 12.55
N ILE A 187 -5.65 13.53 11.86
CA ILE A 187 -5.88 13.51 10.41
C ILE A 187 -7.09 14.37 10.03
N ASN A 188 -8.18 14.29 10.79
CA ASN A 188 -9.35 15.13 10.56
C ASN A 188 -9.00 16.61 10.71
N GLU A 189 -8.28 17.01 11.76
CA GLU A 189 -7.85 18.38 11.97
C GLU A 189 -6.99 18.88 10.80
N LEU A 190 -6.03 18.06 10.32
CA LEU A 190 -5.25 18.38 9.13
C LEU A 190 -6.13 18.57 7.90
N ILE A 191 -7.05 17.65 7.61
CA ILE A 191 -7.90 17.71 6.41
C ILE A 191 -8.87 18.90 6.49
N TYR A 192 -9.54 19.11 7.62
CA TYR A 192 -10.49 20.21 7.80
C TYR A 192 -9.82 21.58 7.89
N GLY A 193 -8.56 21.63 8.33
CA GLY A 193 -7.73 22.82 8.34
C GLY A 193 -7.30 23.31 6.95
N LEU A 194 -7.39 22.46 5.92
CA LEU A 194 -7.11 22.85 4.54
C LEU A 194 -8.24 23.67 3.91
N SER A 195 -7.89 24.56 2.98
CA SER A 195 -8.88 25.22 2.12
C SER A 195 -9.57 24.20 1.20
N ASP A 196 -10.79 24.50 0.75
CA ASP A 196 -11.52 23.60 -0.15
C ASP A 196 -10.78 23.40 -1.49
N THR A 197 -10.02 24.40 -1.93
CA THR A 197 -9.13 24.28 -3.10
C THR A 197 -7.96 23.33 -2.86
N ALA A 198 -7.32 23.38 -1.67
CA ALA A 198 -6.23 22.47 -1.34
C ALA A 198 -6.71 21.02 -1.15
N LYS A 199 -7.91 20.84 -0.56
CA LYS A 199 -8.55 19.51 -0.48
C LYS A 199 -8.79 18.94 -1.88
N ALA A 200 -9.36 19.73 -2.79
CA ALA A 200 -9.61 19.33 -4.17
C ALA A 200 -8.30 18.97 -4.89
N PHE A 201 -7.26 19.80 -4.75
CA PHE A 201 -5.95 19.55 -5.32
C PHE A 201 -5.31 18.25 -4.80
N LEU A 202 -5.31 18.01 -3.48
CA LEU A 202 -4.77 16.78 -2.90
C LEU A 202 -5.50 15.54 -3.38
N ILE A 203 -6.82 15.61 -3.54
CA ILE A 203 -7.62 14.52 -4.09
C ILE A 203 -7.19 14.24 -5.53
N ILE A 204 -7.13 15.27 -6.39
CA ILE A 204 -6.73 15.13 -7.80
C ILE A 204 -5.31 14.55 -7.90
N LEU A 205 -4.35 15.12 -7.18
CA LEU A 205 -2.96 14.67 -7.16
C LEU A 205 -2.83 13.20 -6.75
N PHE A 206 -3.52 12.81 -5.67
CA PHE A 206 -3.49 11.43 -5.20
C PHE A 206 -4.09 10.49 -6.24
N THR A 207 -5.22 10.87 -6.82
CA THR A 207 -5.86 10.02 -7.82
C THR A 207 -5.05 9.92 -9.11
N ASP A 208 -4.38 10.99 -9.54
CA ASP A 208 -3.52 10.94 -10.71
C ASP A 208 -2.29 10.03 -10.49
N ILE A 209 -1.68 10.07 -9.31
CA ILE A 209 -0.53 9.20 -8.97
C ILE A 209 -0.92 7.72 -8.88
N PHE A 210 -2.04 7.39 -8.23
CA PHE A 210 -2.41 6.00 -7.93
C PHE A 210 -3.32 5.36 -8.98
N VAL A 211 -4.04 6.18 -9.74
CA VAL A 211 -5.05 5.75 -10.72
C VAL A 211 -4.65 6.14 -12.13
N GLY A 212 -3.72 7.08 -12.33
CA GLY A 212 -3.17 7.41 -13.63
C GLY A 212 -2.33 6.27 -14.18
N PHE A 213 -2.85 5.58 -15.20
CA PHE A 213 -2.13 4.53 -15.91
C PHE A 213 -1.01 5.16 -16.73
N HIS A 214 0.24 4.77 -16.47
CA HIS A 214 1.37 5.20 -17.30
C HIS A 214 1.90 4.06 -18.18
N SER A 215 1.67 2.79 -17.82
CA SER A 215 1.76 1.67 -18.77
C SER A 215 1.08 0.39 -18.25
N PRO A 216 0.48 -0.42 -19.15
CA PRO A 216 0.07 -1.80 -18.86
C PRO A 216 1.20 -2.65 -18.25
N HIS A 217 2.45 -2.37 -18.65
CA HIS A 217 3.63 -3.09 -18.19
C HIS A 217 3.93 -2.86 -16.69
N GLY A 218 3.62 -1.68 -16.15
CA GLY A 218 3.77 -1.43 -14.71
C GLY A 218 2.92 -2.39 -13.86
N TRP A 219 1.69 -2.67 -14.31
CA TRP A 219 0.80 -3.63 -13.65
C TRP A 219 1.26 -5.07 -13.82
N GLU A 220 1.79 -5.43 -14.99
CA GLU A 220 2.41 -6.74 -15.22
C GLU A 220 3.51 -7.01 -14.21
N VAL A 221 4.45 -6.07 -14.05
CA VAL A 221 5.55 -6.23 -13.09
C VAL A 221 5.06 -6.35 -11.65
N ILE A 222 4.09 -5.52 -11.24
CA ILE A 222 3.52 -5.58 -9.87
C ILE A 222 2.86 -6.95 -9.62
N LEU A 223 2.10 -7.45 -10.59
CA LEU A 223 1.44 -8.75 -10.47
C LEU A 223 2.43 -9.91 -10.48
N GLU A 224 3.41 -9.92 -11.40
CA GLU A 224 4.43 -10.97 -11.44
C GLU A 224 5.23 -11.01 -10.13
N VAL A 225 5.69 -9.85 -9.64
CA VAL A 225 6.42 -9.77 -8.36
C VAL A 225 5.55 -10.22 -7.20
N GLY A 226 4.28 -9.80 -7.16
CA GLY A 226 3.35 -10.21 -6.11
C GLY A 226 3.06 -11.71 -6.11
N LEU A 227 2.76 -12.29 -7.28
CA LEU A 227 2.52 -13.73 -7.43
C LEU A 227 3.75 -14.54 -7.05
N ARG A 228 4.95 -14.13 -7.49
CA ARG A 228 6.22 -14.77 -7.08
C ARG A 228 6.47 -14.67 -5.59
N HIS A 229 6.20 -13.52 -4.98
CA HIS A 229 6.36 -13.32 -3.53
C HIS A 229 5.54 -14.34 -2.73
N PHE A 230 4.33 -14.65 -3.19
CA PHE A 230 3.44 -15.66 -2.58
C PHE A 230 3.60 -17.08 -3.17
N GLY A 231 4.52 -17.31 -4.11
CA GLY A 231 4.70 -18.62 -4.76
C GLY A 231 3.49 -19.07 -5.59
N LEU A 232 2.64 -18.15 -6.00
CA LEU A 232 1.47 -18.40 -6.84
C LEU A 232 1.87 -18.48 -8.32
N PRO A 233 1.18 -19.29 -9.13
CA PRO A 233 1.48 -19.40 -10.55
C PRO A 233 1.15 -18.11 -11.30
N GLU A 234 2.07 -17.66 -12.15
CA GLU A 234 1.87 -16.54 -13.08
C GLU A 234 1.00 -17.00 -14.26
N ASN A 235 -0.32 -16.92 -14.09
CA ASN A 235 -1.24 -17.18 -15.20
C ASN A 235 -1.33 -15.94 -16.11
N ARG A 236 -0.83 -16.07 -17.34
CA ARG A 236 -0.82 -14.99 -18.34
C ARG A 236 -2.22 -14.46 -18.66
N ASP A 237 -3.22 -15.34 -18.78
CA ASP A 237 -4.60 -14.95 -19.04
C ASP A 237 -5.18 -14.13 -17.89
N PHE A 238 -4.90 -14.54 -16.65
CA PHE A 238 -5.30 -13.77 -15.47
C PHE A 238 -4.63 -12.39 -15.44
N ILE A 239 -3.32 -12.34 -15.69
CA ILE A 239 -2.56 -11.09 -15.71
C ILE A 239 -3.11 -10.15 -16.79
N PHE A 240 -3.34 -10.63 -18.02
CA PHE A 240 -3.89 -9.80 -19.10
C PHE A 240 -5.33 -9.35 -18.83
N LEU A 241 -6.18 -10.22 -18.28
CA LEU A 241 -7.54 -9.86 -17.88
C LEU A 241 -7.52 -8.78 -16.79
N PHE A 242 -6.63 -8.92 -15.80
CA PHE A 242 -6.49 -7.93 -14.74
C PHE A 242 -6.05 -6.58 -15.30
N ILE A 243 -4.97 -6.55 -16.10
CA ILE A 243 -4.40 -5.32 -16.67
C ILE A 243 -5.40 -4.62 -17.60
N SER A 244 -6.22 -5.36 -18.33
CA SER A 244 -7.23 -4.77 -19.23
C SER A 244 -8.47 -4.24 -18.52
N THR A 245 -8.83 -4.82 -17.36
CA THR A 245 -10.12 -4.52 -16.71
C THR A 245 -9.96 -3.69 -15.44
N PHE A 246 -9.12 -4.14 -14.50
CA PHE A 246 -9.05 -3.57 -13.15
C PHE A 246 -8.59 -2.10 -13.17
N PRO A 247 -7.48 -1.76 -13.84
CA PRO A 247 -7.11 -0.39 -14.19
C PRO A 247 -8.27 0.53 -14.58
N VAL A 248 -8.96 0.19 -15.67
CA VAL A 248 -10.00 1.04 -16.28
C VAL A 248 -11.20 1.21 -15.34
N VAL A 249 -11.57 0.15 -14.63
CA VAL A 249 -12.65 0.19 -13.64
C VAL A 249 -12.28 1.10 -12.46
N LEU A 250 -11.04 0.98 -11.96
CA LEU A 250 -10.52 1.82 -10.88
C LEU A 250 -10.53 3.30 -11.28
N ASP A 251 -10.07 3.62 -12.50
CA ASP A 251 -10.13 4.96 -13.10
C ASP A 251 -11.53 5.55 -13.05
N THR A 252 -12.48 4.78 -13.56
CA THR A 252 -13.86 5.23 -13.74
C THR A 252 -14.51 5.49 -12.38
N ILE A 253 -14.30 4.60 -11.41
CA ILE A 253 -14.83 4.74 -10.05
C ILE A 253 -14.24 5.98 -9.36
N PHE A 254 -12.91 6.17 -9.43
CA PHE A 254 -12.27 7.33 -8.80
C PHE A 254 -12.69 8.63 -9.47
N LYS A 255 -12.66 8.74 -10.81
CA LYS A 255 -13.13 9.93 -11.53
C LYS A 255 -14.58 10.26 -11.18
N TYR A 256 -15.46 9.26 -11.14
CA TYR A 256 -16.85 9.45 -10.72
C TYR A 256 -16.96 9.95 -9.27
N TRP A 257 -16.21 9.35 -8.35
CA TRP A 257 -16.27 9.73 -6.94
C TRP A 257 -15.72 11.14 -6.70
N ILE A 258 -14.62 11.51 -7.35
CA ILE A 258 -14.06 12.86 -7.34
C ILE A 258 -15.08 13.86 -7.89
N PHE A 259 -15.65 13.59 -9.07
CA PHE A 259 -16.63 14.46 -9.70
C PHE A 259 -17.83 14.69 -8.77
N ARG A 260 -18.36 13.62 -8.16
CA ARG A 260 -19.46 13.72 -7.20
C ARG A 260 -19.07 14.50 -5.94
N TYR A 261 -17.85 14.32 -5.44
CA TYR A 261 -17.35 15.02 -4.27
C TYR A 261 -17.16 16.52 -4.53
N LEU A 262 -16.47 16.88 -5.62
CA LEU A 262 -16.23 18.27 -6.02
C LEU A 262 -17.53 19.02 -6.28
N ASN A 263 -18.49 18.41 -6.98
CA ASN A 263 -19.82 19.00 -7.22
C ASN A 263 -20.59 19.30 -5.93
N LYS A 264 -20.37 18.53 -4.86
CA LYS A 264 -21.04 18.73 -3.56
C LYS A 264 -20.39 19.84 -2.73
N VAL A 265 -19.09 20.08 -2.90
CA VAL A 265 -18.30 20.96 -2.02
C VAL A 265 -18.09 22.35 -2.64
N SER A 266 -17.81 22.47 -3.94
CA SER A 266 -17.73 23.77 -4.61
C SER A 266 -17.86 23.66 -6.14
N PRO A 267 -18.85 24.34 -6.76
CA PRO A 267 -18.97 24.42 -8.22
C PRO A 267 -17.73 25.00 -8.92
N SER A 268 -16.95 25.86 -8.24
CA SER A 268 -15.73 26.43 -8.82
C SER A 268 -14.59 25.42 -8.94
N ALA A 269 -14.50 24.44 -8.05
CA ALA A 269 -13.49 23.37 -8.13
C ALA A 269 -13.77 22.40 -9.29
N VAL A 270 -15.04 22.24 -9.66
CA VAL A 270 -15.48 21.45 -10.84
C VAL A 270 -15.02 22.14 -12.13
N ALA A 271 -15.13 23.46 -12.21
CA ALA A 271 -14.63 24.23 -13.35
C ALA A 271 -13.10 24.09 -13.50
N THR A 272 -12.35 24.10 -12.39
CA THR A 272 -10.90 23.87 -12.41
C THR A 272 -10.55 22.45 -12.88
N TYR A 273 -11.27 21.42 -12.42
CA TYR A 273 -11.07 20.04 -12.88
C TYR A 273 -11.31 19.89 -14.39
N HIS A 274 -12.39 20.50 -14.91
CA HIS A 274 -12.65 20.51 -16.35
C HIS A 274 -11.52 21.17 -17.13
N SER A 275 -11.01 22.31 -16.68
CA SER A 275 -9.89 23.00 -17.36
C SER A 275 -8.53 22.28 -17.28
N MET A 276 -8.36 21.31 -16.37
CA MET A 276 -7.13 20.52 -16.24
C MET A 276 -7.19 19.19 -16.99
N ASN A 277 -8.39 18.78 -17.43
CA ASN A 277 -8.65 17.46 -18.03
C ASN A 277 -9.11 17.57 -19.51
N GLU A 278 -9.32 18.80 -20.01
CA GLU A 278 -9.26 19.18 -21.44
C GLU A 278 -7.80 19.40 -21.87
#